data_AF-A0A7H0LLM2-F1
#
_entry.id   AF-A0A7H0LLM2-F1
#
_cell.length_a   1.000
_cell.length_b   1.000
_cell.length_c   1.000
_cell.angle_alpha   90.00
_cell.angle_beta   90.00
_cell.angle_gamma   90.00
#
_symmetry.space_group_name_H-M   'P 1'
#
loop_
_entity.id
_entity.type
_entity.pdbx_description
1 polymer ?
#
loop_
_entity_poly.entity_id
_entity_poly.type
_entity_poly.pdbx_seq_one_letter_code
_entity_poly.pdbx_strand_id
1 'polypeptide(L)'
;MKALAIVLPLVLLPFACSFAQAQDRTAPLPAGIAPSKEAMVQGLYAEAGFGRIDVRDDLEALETECKTRGVDARVEGRDLLWKGKHAIYRSHANVAVFEDTPTIKVDRQACSAKITLSRSVTAKSGPWSEIRTSEWINQHPPCSRFSRCWTRIIASVNTQCTDLGDGLVGSTICYSLQEDLSKDLIVARSSYTDDGSGPDTQWALDLVLTDVLIDPVVFAKAPTR
;
A
#
# COMPACT_ATOMS: atom_id res chain seq x y z
N MET A 1 56.64 53.78 9.49
CA MET A 1 55.48 53.10 8.88
C MET A 1 55.16 51.88 9.71
N LYS A 2 54.07 51.92 10.50
CA LYS A 2 53.64 50.83 11.39
C LYS A 2 52.59 50.00 10.63
N ALA A 3 52.90 48.74 10.34
CA ALA A 3 51.95 47.79 9.77
C ALA A 3 51.14 47.14 10.89
N LEU A 4 49.82 47.30 10.81
CA LEU A 4 48.84 46.72 11.72
C LEU A 4 48.60 45.27 11.28
N ALA A 5 49.04 44.29 12.07
CA ALA A 5 48.75 42.88 11.82
C ALA A 5 47.35 42.55 12.37
N ILE A 6 46.41 42.27 11.46
CA ILE A 6 45.07 41.79 11.80
C ILE A 6 45.17 40.29 12.08
N VAL A 7 44.92 39.90 13.33
CA VAL A 7 44.78 38.50 13.73
C VAL A 7 43.35 38.06 13.40
N LEU A 8 43.17 37.20 12.38
CA LEU A 8 41.93 36.47 12.16
C LEU A 8 41.87 35.27 13.12
N PRO A 9 40.77 35.06 13.87
CA PRO A 9 40.57 33.81 14.58
C PRO A 9 40.14 32.73 13.58
N LEU A 10 40.97 31.69 13.47
CA LEU A 10 40.66 30.45 12.77
C LEU A 10 39.57 29.72 13.58
N VAL A 11 38.31 29.90 13.21
CA VAL A 11 37.18 29.14 13.78
C VAL A 11 37.26 27.73 13.21
N LEU A 12 37.84 26.81 14.00
CA LEU A 12 37.69 25.37 13.81
C LEU A 12 36.23 25.00 14.05
N LEU A 13 35.44 24.97 12.98
CA LEU A 13 34.14 24.30 12.98
C LEU A 13 34.39 22.81 13.23
N PRO A 14 33.83 22.21 14.29
CA PRO A 14 33.83 20.76 14.39
C PRO A 14 33.00 20.24 13.22
N PHE A 15 33.64 19.46 12.35
CA PHE A 15 32.95 18.49 11.50
C PHE A 15 32.17 17.57 12.44
N ALA A 16 30.95 17.96 12.76
CA ALA A 16 29.94 17.03 13.22
C ALA A 16 29.68 16.12 12.03
N CYS A 17 30.41 15.01 11.96
CA CYS A 17 29.90 13.79 11.36
C CYS A 17 28.61 13.47 12.10
N SER A 18 27.51 14.03 11.63
CA SER A 18 26.19 13.50 11.89
C SER A 18 26.17 12.12 11.28
N PHE A 19 26.53 11.12 12.08
CA PHE A 19 26.01 9.78 11.90
C PHE A 19 24.49 9.95 12.02
N ALA A 20 23.82 10.15 10.90
CA ALA A 20 22.41 9.84 10.80
C ALA A 20 22.32 8.39 11.27
N GLN A 21 21.78 8.16 12.47
CA GLN A 21 21.40 6.83 12.92
C GLN A 21 20.63 6.22 11.75
N ALA A 22 21.16 5.15 11.17
CA ALA A 22 20.38 4.23 10.38
C ALA A 22 19.31 3.71 11.34
N GLN A 23 18.19 4.43 11.40
CA GLN A 23 17.00 4.01 12.11
C GLN A 23 16.70 2.63 11.53
N ASP A 24 16.74 1.60 12.37
CA ASP A 24 16.34 0.23 12.04
C ASP A 24 15.06 0.28 11.20
N ARG A 25 15.21 0.17 9.88
CA ARG A 25 14.07 0.19 8.96
C ARG A 25 13.46 -1.20 8.99
N THR A 26 12.88 -1.59 10.11
CA THR A 26 12.21 -2.89 10.22
C THR A 26 10.80 -2.75 9.67
N ALA A 27 10.40 -3.65 8.79
CA ALA A 27 9.02 -3.72 8.31
C ALA A 27 8.08 -4.04 9.48
N PRO A 28 6.92 -3.39 9.59
CA PRO A 28 5.98 -3.69 10.65
C PRO A 28 5.47 -5.11 10.51
N LEU A 29 5.26 -5.82 11.63
CA LEU A 29 4.58 -7.11 11.59
C LEU A 29 3.08 -6.93 11.32
N PRO A 30 2.45 -7.82 10.52
CA PRO A 30 1.00 -7.87 10.44
C PRO A 30 0.38 -8.06 11.83
N ALA A 31 -0.76 -7.42 12.10
CA ALA A 31 -1.39 -7.50 13.42
C ALA A 31 -1.67 -8.95 13.82
N GLY A 32 -1.37 -9.34 15.06
CA GLY A 32 -1.59 -10.70 15.54
C GLY A 32 -0.55 -11.74 15.08
N ILE A 33 0.48 -11.35 14.34
CA ILE A 33 1.66 -12.18 14.09
C ILE A 33 2.73 -11.87 15.13
N ALA A 34 3.21 -12.91 15.81
CA ALA A 34 4.32 -12.79 16.74
C ALA A 34 5.67 -12.81 15.99
N PRO A 35 6.67 -12.04 16.45
CA PRO A 35 8.00 -12.07 15.84
C PRO A 35 8.62 -13.47 15.95
N SER A 36 9.41 -13.85 14.96
CA SER A 36 10.22 -15.07 15.03
C SER A 36 11.48 -14.87 15.88
N LYS A 37 12.21 -15.96 16.10
CA LYS A 37 13.56 -15.95 16.68
C LYS A 37 14.65 -16.05 15.61
N GLU A 38 14.27 -15.95 14.34
CA GLU A 38 15.18 -16.12 13.21
C GLU A 38 15.84 -14.79 12.83
N ALA A 39 16.93 -14.86 12.07
CA ALA A 39 17.55 -13.66 11.54
C ALA A 39 16.59 -12.96 10.56
N MET A 40 16.43 -11.65 10.71
CA MET A 40 15.68 -10.85 9.76
C MET A 40 16.32 -10.89 8.37
N VAL A 41 15.49 -10.73 7.35
CA VAL A 41 15.93 -10.73 5.95
C VAL A 41 15.77 -9.34 5.34
N GLN A 42 16.72 -8.94 4.49
CA GLN A 42 16.59 -7.68 3.75
C GLN A 42 15.47 -7.80 2.71
N GLY A 43 14.68 -6.75 2.59
CA GLY A 43 13.52 -6.77 1.73
C GLY A 43 12.89 -5.41 1.45
N LEU A 44 11.71 -5.49 0.83
CA LEU A 44 10.80 -4.40 0.56
C LEU A 44 9.52 -4.59 1.36
N TYR A 45 9.03 -3.49 1.91
CA TYR A 45 7.71 -3.36 2.51
C TYR A 45 6.90 -2.32 1.74
N ALA A 46 5.65 -2.62 1.43
CA ALA A 46 4.72 -1.63 0.91
C ALA A 46 3.34 -1.78 1.56
N GLU A 47 2.59 -0.69 1.64
CA GLU A 47 1.22 -0.74 2.15
C GLU A 47 0.29 0.26 1.46
N ALA A 48 -1.00 -0.08 1.46
CA ALA A 48 -2.11 0.78 1.08
C ALA A 48 -3.26 0.58 2.06
N GLY A 49 -3.83 1.67 2.56
CA GLY A 49 -5.10 1.72 3.25
C GLY A 49 -6.25 1.83 2.26
N PHE A 50 -7.36 1.15 2.53
CA PHE A 50 -8.55 1.27 1.70
C PHE A 50 -9.83 1.09 2.53
N GLY A 51 -10.96 1.50 1.96
CA GLY A 51 -12.28 1.08 2.41
C GLY A 51 -13.06 0.42 1.30
N ARG A 52 -14.23 -0.11 1.65
CA ARG A 52 -15.08 -0.88 0.74
C ARG A 52 -16.37 -0.11 0.49
N ILE A 53 -16.53 0.36 -0.75
CA ILE A 53 -17.70 1.14 -1.17
C ILE A 53 -18.97 0.31 -1.02
N ASP A 54 -18.94 -0.96 -1.42
CA ASP A 54 -20.05 -1.90 -1.23
C ASP A 54 -20.45 -2.05 0.24
N VAL A 55 -19.48 -2.09 1.17
CA VAL A 55 -19.77 -2.14 2.61
C VAL A 55 -20.43 -0.85 3.11
N ARG A 56 -20.01 0.30 2.57
CA ARG A 56 -20.65 1.60 2.87
C ARG A 56 -22.07 1.63 2.33
N ASP A 57 -22.29 1.21 1.09
CA ASP A 57 -23.59 1.26 0.44
C ASP A 57 -24.59 0.31 1.15
N ASP A 58 -24.16 -0.89 1.56
CA ASP A 58 -24.97 -1.79 2.40
C ASP A 58 -25.36 -1.17 3.74
N LEU A 59 -24.44 -0.42 4.36
CA LEU A 59 -24.68 0.29 5.61
C LEU A 59 -25.69 1.43 5.43
N GLU A 60 -25.52 2.27 4.40
CA GLU A 60 -26.42 3.37 4.08
C GLU A 60 -27.83 2.87 3.74
N ALA A 61 -27.93 1.74 3.03
CA ALA A 61 -29.20 1.08 2.74
C ALA A 61 -29.91 0.62 4.02
N LEU A 62 -29.19 -0.03 4.94
CA LEU A 62 -29.76 -0.43 6.24
C LEU A 62 -30.25 0.78 7.04
N GLU A 63 -29.45 1.83 7.15
CA GLU A 63 -29.80 3.03 7.92
C GLU A 63 -31.06 3.70 7.37
N THR A 64 -31.17 3.79 6.05
CA THR A 64 -32.34 4.34 5.35
C THR A 64 -33.59 3.50 5.63
N GLU A 65 -33.47 2.17 5.55
CA GLU A 65 -34.57 1.24 5.81
C GLU A 65 -35.06 1.31 7.26
N CYS A 66 -34.14 1.32 8.22
CA CYS A 66 -34.49 1.38 9.64
C CYS A 66 -35.10 2.72 10.03
N LYS A 67 -34.54 3.83 9.53
CA LYS A 67 -35.09 5.16 9.73
C LYS A 67 -36.52 5.28 9.19
N THR A 68 -36.81 4.67 8.04
CA THR A 68 -38.17 4.61 7.46
C THR A 68 -39.16 3.88 8.39
N ARG A 69 -38.67 2.93 9.21
CA ARG A 69 -39.46 2.23 10.24
C ARG A 69 -39.48 2.95 11.59
N GLY A 70 -38.84 4.12 11.70
CA GLY A 70 -38.72 4.88 12.94
C GLY A 70 -37.76 4.27 13.96
N VAL A 71 -36.80 3.45 13.53
CA VAL A 71 -35.80 2.79 14.38
C VAL A 71 -34.39 3.18 13.95
N ASP A 72 -33.52 3.50 14.90
CA ASP A 72 -32.10 3.73 14.61
C ASP A 72 -31.36 2.41 14.41
N ALA A 73 -30.56 2.31 13.35
CA ALA A 73 -29.76 1.13 13.09
C ALA A 73 -28.64 0.97 14.13
N ARG A 74 -28.48 -0.25 14.67
CA ARG A 74 -27.39 -0.59 15.59
C ARG A 74 -26.21 -1.15 14.81
N VAL A 75 -25.07 -0.46 14.84
CA VAL A 75 -23.91 -0.82 14.01
C VAL A 75 -22.70 -1.08 14.88
N GLU A 76 -22.27 -2.34 14.95
CA GLU A 76 -21.02 -2.73 15.60
C GLU A 76 -19.85 -2.60 14.61
N GLY A 77 -18.72 -2.06 15.06
CA GLY A 77 -17.49 -1.96 14.25
C GLY A 77 -17.52 -0.90 13.16
N ARG A 78 -18.35 0.14 13.28
CA ARG A 78 -18.44 1.25 12.30
C ARG A 78 -17.08 1.88 11.99
N ASP A 79 -16.19 1.96 12.97
CA ASP A 79 -14.84 2.48 12.83
C ASP A 79 -13.94 1.65 11.89
N LEU A 80 -14.33 0.40 11.57
CA LEU A 80 -13.61 -0.51 10.68
C LEU A 80 -13.91 -0.31 9.19
N LEU A 81 -14.93 0.50 8.85
CA LEU A 81 -15.37 0.73 7.46
C LEU A 81 -14.23 1.14 6.50
N TRP A 82 -13.33 1.98 7.00
CA TRP A 82 -12.18 2.53 6.26
C TRP A 82 -10.84 2.02 6.80
N LYS A 83 -10.83 0.83 7.42
CA LYS A 83 -9.63 0.22 8.03
C LYS A 83 -9.12 -0.97 7.24
N GLY A 84 -9.50 -1.07 5.96
CA GLY A 84 -8.89 -2.03 5.07
C GLY A 84 -7.41 -1.73 4.90
N LYS A 85 -6.61 -2.79 4.84
CA LYS A 85 -5.16 -2.67 4.71
C LYS A 85 -4.62 -3.75 3.80
N HIS A 86 -3.83 -3.35 2.81
CA HIS A 86 -3.05 -4.23 1.96
C HIS A 86 -1.58 -4.00 2.32
N ALA A 87 -0.90 -5.03 2.81
CA ALA A 87 0.53 -4.99 3.12
C ALA A 87 1.29 -6.04 2.31
N ILE A 88 2.38 -5.60 1.68
CA ILE A 88 3.21 -6.40 0.78
C ILE A 88 4.61 -6.49 1.37
N TYR A 89 5.12 -7.70 1.50
CA TYR A 89 6.46 -8.01 1.95
C TYR A 89 7.17 -8.75 0.82
N ARG A 90 8.38 -8.32 0.46
CA ARG A 90 9.19 -9.00 -0.55
C ARG A 90 10.63 -9.11 -0.10
N SER A 91 11.22 -10.27 -0.34
CA SER A 91 12.67 -10.48 -0.32
C SER A 91 13.09 -11.02 -1.69
N HIS A 92 14.38 -11.30 -1.88
CA HIS A 92 14.87 -11.93 -3.12
C HIS A 92 14.27 -13.32 -3.39
N ALA A 93 13.77 -14.00 -2.36
CA ALA A 93 13.32 -15.38 -2.43
C ALA A 93 11.84 -15.58 -2.05
N ASN A 94 11.16 -14.56 -1.53
CA ASN A 94 9.79 -14.70 -1.03
C ASN A 94 8.96 -13.44 -1.26
N VAL A 95 7.66 -13.61 -1.46
CA VAL A 95 6.65 -12.55 -1.42
C VAL A 95 5.55 -13.00 -0.48
N ALA A 96 5.11 -12.10 0.40
CA ALA A 96 3.91 -12.28 1.19
C ALA A 96 3.00 -11.06 1.06
N VAL A 97 1.71 -11.31 0.88
CA VAL A 97 0.67 -10.31 0.78
C VAL A 97 -0.35 -10.57 1.88
N PHE A 98 -0.60 -9.56 2.69
CA PHE A 98 -1.59 -9.57 3.75
C PHE A 98 -2.68 -8.56 3.39
N GLU A 99 -3.92 -9.03 3.37
CA GLU A 99 -5.07 -8.16 3.11
C GLU A 99 -6.05 -8.28 4.27
N ASP A 100 -6.30 -7.16 4.95
CA ASP A 100 -7.40 -6.99 5.89
C ASP A 100 -8.52 -6.26 5.14
N THR A 101 -9.61 -6.95 4.83
CA THR A 101 -10.72 -6.44 4.03
C THR A 101 -11.95 -6.18 4.93
N PRO A 102 -12.52 -4.96 4.95
CA PRO A 102 -13.78 -4.71 5.62
C PRO A 102 -14.91 -5.56 5.02
N THR A 103 -15.72 -6.14 5.88
CA THR A 103 -16.87 -6.99 5.54
C THR A 103 -18.04 -6.59 6.44
N ILE A 104 -19.27 -6.74 5.96
CA ILE A 104 -20.47 -6.42 6.74
C ILE A 104 -21.43 -7.60 6.74
N LYS A 105 -22.02 -7.85 7.91
CA LYS A 105 -23.17 -8.72 8.07
C LYS A 105 -24.36 -7.87 8.51
N VAL A 106 -25.40 -7.84 7.68
CA VAL A 106 -26.62 -7.06 7.90
C VAL A 106 -27.76 -7.95 8.39
N ASP A 107 -28.45 -7.52 9.44
CA ASP A 107 -29.75 -8.04 9.88
C ASP A 107 -30.79 -6.93 9.75
N ARG A 108 -31.55 -6.99 8.65
CA ARG A 108 -32.58 -6.02 8.31
C ARG A 108 -33.81 -6.12 9.22
N GLN A 109 -34.06 -7.26 9.86
CA GLN A 109 -35.21 -7.43 10.74
C GLN A 109 -34.92 -6.79 12.10
N ALA A 110 -33.73 -7.06 12.64
CA ALA A 110 -33.27 -6.50 13.91
C ALA A 110 -32.77 -5.05 13.79
N CYS A 111 -32.70 -4.50 12.58
CA CYS A 111 -32.11 -3.19 12.31
C CYS A 111 -30.67 -3.09 12.86
N SER A 112 -29.86 -4.10 12.54
CA SER A 112 -28.48 -4.16 13.01
C SER A 112 -27.50 -4.57 11.93
N ALA A 113 -26.26 -4.13 12.07
CA ALA A 113 -25.14 -4.58 11.26
C ALA A 113 -23.89 -4.78 12.10
N LYS A 114 -23.04 -5.69 11.65
CA LYS A 114 -21.70 -5.88 12.20
C LYS A 114 -20.68 -5.79 11.10
N ILE A 115 -19.75 -4.84 11.23
CA ILE A 115 -18.60 -4.72 10.35
C ILE A 115 -17.41 -5.43 11.00
N THR A 116 -16.72 -6.24 10.23
CA THR A 116 -15.52 -6.98 10.64
C THR A 116 -14.42 -6.87 9.60
N LEU A 117 -13.17 -7.09 10.00
CA LEU A 117 -12.06 -7.26 9.06
C LEU A 117 -11.88 -8.76 8.79
N SER A 118 -12.02 -9.14 7.53
CA SER A 118 -11.63 -10.47 7.04
C SER A 118 -10.17 -10.42 6.62
N ARG A 119 -9.36 -11.37 7.11
CA ARG A 119 -7.95 -11.44 6.77
C ARG A 119 -7.68 -12.50 5.72
N SER A 120 -6.92 -12.15 4.69
CA SER A 120 -6.33 -13.08 3.74
C SER A 120 -4.81 -12.94 3.74
N VAL A 121 -4.11 -14.06 3.51
CA VAL A 121 -2.65 -14.10 3.43
C VAL A 121 -2.24 -14.98 2.26
N THR A 122 -1.40 -14.44 1.37
CA THR A 122 -0.77 -15.19 0.29
C THR A 122 0.73 -15.13 0.45
N ALA A 123 1.40 -16.27 0.63
CA ALA A 123 2.86 -16.36 0.69
C ALA A 123 3.39 -17.28 -0.40
N LYS A 124 4.39 -16.81 -1.16
CA LYS A 124 5.05 -17.55 -2.24
C LYS A 124 6.56 -17.48 -2.06
N SER A 125 7.23 -18.58 -2.39
CA SER A 125 8.68 -18.73 -2.37
C SER A 125 9.20 -19.06 -3.76
N GLY A 126 10.37 -18.53 -4.12
CA GLY A 126 11.03 -18.69 -5.41
C GLY A 126 11.91 -17.48 -5.74
N PRO A 127 12.74 -17.53 -6.79
CA PRO A 127 13.47 -16.34 -7.22
C PRO A 127 12.47 -15.23 -7.59
N TRP A 128 12.77 -13.99 -7.20
CA TRP A 128 11.85 -12.86 -7.39
C TRP A 128 11.37 -12.66 -8.83
N SER A 129 12.16 -13.07 -9.83
CA SER A 129 11.82 -13.04 -11.26
C SER A 129 10.74 -14.05 -11.67
N GLU A 130 10.49 -15.08 -10.86
CA GLU A 130 9.51 -16.14 -11.14
C GLU A 130 8.27 -16.04 -10.25
N ILE A 131 8.32 -15.30 -9.14
CA ILE A 131 7.16 -15.09 -8.27
C ILE A 131 6.18 -14.14 -8.97
N ARG A 132 5.12 -14.71 -9.54
CA ARG A 132 4.00 -13.94 -10.12
C ARG A 132 2.92 -13.73 -9.07
N THR A 133 2.62 -12.47 -8.75
CA THR A 133 1.44 -12.08 -7.96
C THR A 133 0.72 -10.91 -8.64
N SER A 134 -0.50 -10.60 -8.20
CA SER A 134 -1.33 -9.53 -8.78
C SER A 134 -0.75 -8.14 -8.58
N GLU A 135 0.16 -7.98 -7.63
CA GLU A 135 0.76 -6.70 -7.25
C GLU A 135 1.92 -6.32 -8.17
N TRP A 136 2.37 -7.21 -9.06
CA TRP A 136 3.44 -6.96 -10.02
C TRP A 136 2.98 -7.03 -11.47
N ILE A 137 3.54 -6.15 -12.28
CA ILE A 137 3.26 -6.12 -13.71
C ILE A 137 4.08 -7.17 -14.44
N ASN A 138 3.41 -8.11 -15.11
CA ASN A 138 4.10 -9.17 -15.86
C ASN A 138 4.63 -8.67 -17.21
N GLN A 139 3.96 -7.66 -17.80
CA GLN A 139 4.31 -7.08 -19.09
C GLN A 139 3.95 -5.60 -19.07
N HIS A 140 4.93 -4.74 -19.34
CA HIS A 140 4.72 -3.29 -19.40
C HIS A 140 3.78 -2.92 -20.55
N PRO A 141 2.74 -2.12 -20.30
CA PRO A 141 1.93 -1.55 -21.35
C PRO A 141 2.81 -0.72 -22.28
N PRO A 142 2.68 -0.89 -23.60
CA PRO A 142 3.49 -0.13 -24.55
C PRO A 142 3.08 1.34 -24.54
N CYS A 143 4.07 2.22 -24.51
CA CYS A 143 3.86 3.66 -24.71
C CYS A 143 3.73 3.94 -26.21
N SER A 144 2.50 4.02 -26.70
CA SER A 144 2.17 4.24 -28.11
C SER A 144 1.30 5.48 -28.29
N ARG A 145 0.99 5.86 -29.54
CA ARG A 145 0.08 6.98 -29.81
C ARG A 145 -1.30 6.81 -29.15
N PHE A 146 -1.72 5.57 -28.88
CA PHE A 146 -3.00 5.26 -28.24
C PHE A 146 -2.90 5.08 -26.72
N SER A 147 -1.70 5.11 -26.15
CA SER A 147 -1.47 4.91 -24.71
C SER A 147 -0.56 5.99 -24.18
N ARG A 148 -1.15 6.94 -23.45
CA ARG A 148 -0.42 8.10 -22.92
C ARG A 148 0.43 7.62 -21.75
N CYS A 149 1.73 7.85 -21.84
CA CYS A 149 2.69 7.50 -20.81
C CYS A 149 3.29 8.75 -20.19
N TRP A 150 3.44 8.76 -18.87
CA TRP A 150 4.16 9.79 -18.14
C TRP A 150 4.83 9.20 -16.90
N THR A 151 5.87 9.85 -16.40
CA THR A 151 6.54 9.44 -15.17
C THR A 151 6.05 10.28 -13.99
N ARG A 152 6.00 9.67 -12.80
CA ARG A 152 5.66 10.38 -11.55
C ARG A 152 6.31 9.65 -10.37
N ILE A 153 6.52 10.39 -9.28
CA ILE A 153 6.89 9.80 -7.99
C ILE A 153 5.61 9.52 -7.19
N ILE A 154 5.40 8.27 -6.78
CA ILE A 154 4.29 7.82 -5.93
C ILE A 154 4.88 6.98 -4.80
N ALA A 155 4.49 7.25 -3.55
CA ALA A 155 5.04 6.59 -2.37
C ALA A 155 6.58 6.51 -2.35
N SER A 156 7.24 7.61 -2.74
CA SER A 156 8.71 7.73 -2.87
C SER A 156 9.36 6.81 -3.91
N VAL A 157 8.58 6.19 -4.80
CA VAL A 157 9.07 5.35 -5.91
C VAL A 157 8.93 6.09 -7.23
N ASN A 158 9.97 6.01 -8.08
CA ASN A 158 9.90 6.47 -9.46
C ASN A 158 9.04 5.49 -10.28
N THR A 159 7.92 5.98 -10.79
CA THR A 159 6.93 5.16 -11.52
C THR A 159 6.74 5.62 -12.96
N GLN A 160 6.47 4.65 -13.83
CA GLN A 160 5.87 4.88 -15.15
C GLN A 160 4.37 4.65 -15.03
N CYS A 161 3.60 5.66 -15.37
CA CYS A 161 2.16 5.56 -15.51
C CYS A 161 1.80 5.42 -16.98
N THR A 162 0.82 4.58 -17.26
CA THR A 162 0.21 4.41 -18.58
C THR A 162 -1.30 4.52 -18.46
N ASP A 163 -1.87 5.40 -19.28
CA ASP A 163 -3.31 5.46 -19.53
C ASP A 163 -3.66 4.51 -20.67
N LEU A 164 -4.53 3.56 -20.36
CA LEU A 164 -5.03 2.49 -21.23
C LEU A 164 -6.41 2.81 -21.80
N GLY A 165 -6.92 4.03 -21.59
CA GLY A 165 -8.20 4.49 -22.11
C GLY A 165 -8.12 5.18 -23.46
N ASP A 166 -9.30 5.46 -24.02
CA ASP A 166 -9.48 6.24 -25.24
C ASP A 166 -9.70 7.74 -24.97
N GLY A 167 -9.71 8.14 -23.70
CA GLY A 167 -10.01 9.49 -23.24
C GLY A 167 -11.45 9.70 -22.76
N LEU A 168 -12.35 8.73 -22.97
CA LEU A 168 -13.71 8.71 -22.45
C LEU A 168 -13.88 7.62 -21.38
N VAL A 169 -13.35 6.43 -21.63
CA VAL A 169 -13.36 5.31 -20.68
C VAL A 169 -11.98 4.69 -20.66
N GLY A 170 -11.50 4.37 -19.46
CA GLY A 170 -10.17 3.81 -19.36
C GLY A 170 -9.73 3.43 -17.97
N SER A 171 -8.45 3.07 -17.92
CA SER A 171 -7.74 2.87 -16.66
C SER A 171 -6.33 3.40 -16.76
N THR A 172 -5.81 3.86 -15.64
CA THR A 172 -4.40 4.18 -15.47
C THR A 172 -3.75 3.12 -14.60
N ILE A 173 -2.56 2.67 -14.99
CA ILE A 173 -1.69 1.82 -14.18
C ILE A 173 -0.34 2.50 -14.02
N CYS A 174 0.15 2.59 -12.79
CA CYS A 174 1.48 3.11 -12.49
C CYS A 174 2.33 2.00 -11.87
N TYR A 175 3.50 1.74 -12.45
CA TYR A 175 4.41 0.69 -11.99
C TYR A 175 5.83 1.22 -11.77
N SER A 176 6.56 0.63 -10.83
CA SER A 176 7.94 1.00 -10.52
C SER A 176 8.88 0.69 -11.68
N LEU A 177 9.78 1.64 -11.97
CA LEU A 177 10.88 1.49 -12.92
C LEU A 177 12.22 1.20 -12.24
N GLN A 178 12.26 1.07 -10.91
CA GLN A 178 13.50 0.89 -10.18
C GLN A 178 14.11 -0.48 -10.44
N GLU A 179 15.44 -0.60 -10.30
CA GLU A 179 16.18 -1.85 -10.47
C GLU A 179 16.37 -2.63 -9.15
N ASP A 180 15.54 -2.34 -8.14
CA ASP A 180 15.56 -2.97 -6.82
C ASP A 180 14.37 -3.94 -6.64
N LEU A 181 14.10 -4.36 -5.40
CA LEU A 181 12.98 -5.25 -5.10
C LEU A 181 11.60 -4.66 -5.45
N SER A 182 11.49 -3.35 -5.68
CA SER A 182 10.27 -2.70 -6.14
C SER A 182 10.06 -2.83 -7.64
N LYS A 183 11.04 -3.32 -8.42
CA LYS A 183 10.89 -3.45 -9.87
C LYS A 183 9.57 -4.10 -10.22
N ASP A 184 8.86 -3.50 -11.17
CA ASP A 184 7.57 -3.95 -11.70
C ASP A 184 6.40 -3.92 -10.68
N LEU A 185 6.60 -3.40 -9.47
CA LEU A 185 5.52 -3.23 -8.49
C LEU A 185 4.48 -2.25 -9.01
N ILE A 186 3.21 -2.63 -9.00
CA ILE A 186 2.08 -1.74 -9.28
C ILE A 186 1.89 -0.84 -8.07
N VAL A 187 2.17 0.45 -8.24
CA VAL A 187 2.13 1.45 -7.16
C VAL A 187 0.80 2.19 -7.13
N ALA A 188 0.10 2.28 -8.25
CA ALA A 188 -1.24 2.84 -8.29
C ALA A 188 -2.05 2.29 -9.47
N ARG A 189 -3.37 2.26 -9.30
CA ARG A 189 -4.34 1.97 -10.35
C ARG A 189 -5.56 2.87 -10.21
N SER A 190 -6.09 3.32 -11.34
CA SER A 190 -7.35 4.04 -11.41
C SER A 190 -8.17 3.51 -12.57
N SER A 191 -9.49 3.46 -12.42
CA SER A 191 -10.44 3.38 -13.54
C SER A 191 -11.20 4.70 -13.67
N TYR A 192 -11.65 5.06 -14.87
CA TYR A 192 -12.44 6.28 -15.12
C TYR A 192 -13.44 6.09 -16.27
N THR A 193 -14.53 6.85 -16.18
CA THR A 193 -15.65 6.95 -17.11
C THR A 193 -16.06 8.44 -17.19
N ASP A 194 -16.17 8.99 -18.39
CA ASP A 194 -16.53 10.40 -18.63
C ASP A 194 -18.05 10.67 -18.55
N ASP A 195 -18.83 9.75 -18.00
CA ASP A 195 -20.28 9.92 -17.78
C ASP A 195 -20.60 10.69 -16.48
N GLY A 196 -19.58 11.23 -15.81
CA GLY A 196 -19.71 11.95 -14.54
C GLY A 196 -19.86 11.04 -13.33
N SER A 197 -19.81 9.71 -13.49
CA SER A 197 -19.48 8.81 -12.39
C SER A 197 -18.01 9.07 -12.03
N GLY A 198 -17.76 9.43 -10.76
CA GLY A 198 -16.39 9.62 -10.28
C GLY A 198 -15.55 8.35 -10.51
N PRO A 199 -14.22 8.41 -10.38
CA PRO A 199 -13.38 7.26 -10.71
C PRO A 199 -13.79 6.03 -9.88
N ASP A 200 -14.32 5.00 -10.55
CA ASP A 200 -14.99 3.85 -9.92
C ASP A 200 -14.10 3.05 -8.97
N THR A 201 -12.78 3.13 -9.14
CA THR A 201 -11.79 2.58 -8.20
C THR A 201 -10.46 3.28 -8.43
N GLN A 202 -10.00 4.06 -7.44
CA GLN A 202 -8.61 4.53 -7.37
C GLN A 202 -7.97 3.96 -6.13
N TRP A 203 -6.83 3.31 -6.28
CA TRP A 203 -5.96 3.00 -5.15
C TRP A 203 -4.52 3.29 -5.53
N ALA A 204 -3.76 3.70 -4.53
CA ALA A 204 -2.32 3.87 -4.60
C ALA A 204 -1.71 3.30 -3.33
N LEU A 205 -0.46 2.86 -3.41
CA LEU A 205 0.33 2.58 -2.21
C LEU A 205 0.53 3.90 -1.45
N ASP A 206 0.32 3.85 -0.14
CA ASP A 206 0.59 4.97 0.75
C ASP A 206 2.08 5.04 1.08
N LEU A 207 2.75 3.89 1.11
CA LEU A 207 4.13 3.74 1.51
C LEU A 207 4.82 2.62 0.74
N VAL A 208 6.06 2.88 0.31
CA VAL A 208 6.98 1.85 -0.16
C VAL A 208 8.35 2.10 0.48
N LEU A 209 8.86 1.09 1.16
CA LEU A 209 10.19 1.06 1.75
C LEU A 209 10.98 -0.06 1.06
N THR A 210 11.96 0.30 0.24
CA THR A 210 12.70 -0.66 -0.61
C THR A 210 13.90 -1.30 0.07
N ASP A 211 14.26 -0.83 1.26
CA ASP A 211 15.42 -1.26 2.03
C ASP A 211 15.04 -1.39 3.51
N VAL A 212 14.37 -2.50 3.84
CA VAL A 212 13.89 -2.83 5.19
C VAL A 212 14.30 -4.22 5.65
N LEU A 213 14.47 -4.40 6.96
CA LEU A 213 14.57 -5.72 7.59
C LEU A 213 13.17 -6.31 7.81
N ILE A 214 12.96 -7.54 7.37
CA ILE A 214 11.69 -8.26 7.45
C ILE A 214 11.88 -9.49 8.33
N ASP A 215 10.98 -9.66 9.30
CA ASP A 215 10.91 -10.90 10.08
C ASP A 215 10.42 -12.06 9.19
N PRO A 216 11.17 -13.16 9.05
CA PRO A 216 10.81 -14.25 8.12
C PRO A 216 9.48 -14.93 8.46
N VAL A 217 8.92 -14.74 9.67
CA VAL A 217 7.59 -15.24 10.04
C VAL A 217 6.50 -14.82 9.05
N VAL A 218 6.63 -13.65 8.39
CA VAL A 218 5.63 -13.16 7.43
C VAL A 218 5.58 -14.00 6.16
N PHE A 219 6.63 -14.76 5.86
CA PHE A 219 6.70 -15.65 4.70
C PHE A 219 6.30 -17.09 5.02
N ALA A 220 6.05 -17.42 6.30
CA ALA A 220 5.57 -18.73 6.67
C ALA A 220 4.22 -19.00 5.99
N LYS A 221 4.10 -20.13 5.28
CA LYS A 221 2.83 -20.55 4.70
C LYS A 221 1.79 -20.63 5.83
N ALA A 222 0.66 -19.96 5.65
CA ALA A 222 -0.46 -20.13 6.56
C ALA A 222 -0.80 -21.64 6.65
N PRO A 223 -0.95 -22.21 7.85
CA PRO A 223 -1.39 -23.59 7.96
C PRO A 223 -2.74 -23.71 7.26
N THR A 224 -2.82 -24.57 6.24
CA THR A 224 -4.10 -25.01 5.67
C THR A 224 -4.93 -25.58 6.81
N ARG A 225 -5.98 -24.86 7.20
CA ARG A 225 -7.03 -25.38 8.08
C ARG A 225 -8.02 -26.19 7.28
#